data_AF-A0A8E2LE69-F1
#
_entry.id   AF-A0A8E2LE69-F1
#
_cell.length_a   1.000
_cell.length_b   1.000
_cell.length_c   1.000
_cell.angle_alpha   90.00
_cell.angle_beta   90.00
_cell.angle_gamma   90.00
#
_symmetry.space_group_name_H-M   'P 1'
#
loop_
_entity.id
_entity.type
_entity.pdbx_description
1 polymer ?
#
loop_
_entity_poly.entity_id
_entity_poly.type
_entity_poly.pdbx_seq_one_letter_code
_entity_poly.pdbx_strand_id
1 'polypeptide(L)'
;MKQYKLIILITVLVLVVSFTIPTLLVLPYSSGKASGKLDDNVKKPKSNIVTPSIEVSVYRDQSQKVETLPLEEYVVGVVASEMNADFEEEALKAQALAARTFIIRHLLLGGNSDLPEGANITDTISDQVFKNKTELKKQWGDEYNWRLKKITDAVKATSGEILTYNGTPIDAVFFSTSNGFTENSEEYWSSAIPYLKSVESPWDKNSPKFQSQKTISVTDFESQLGVKLNGTDIGAITSLTKGKRVSTVMIGGKQFTGREVRSKLNLRSSDFQWIRKGDNIIITTKGYGHGVGMSQYGANGMAEKGKNYKEIVKHYYQGVQIDSTKPFLEKVTAKK
;
A
#
# COMPACT_ATOMS: atom_id res chain seq x y z
N MET A 1 5.71 5.33 74.27
CA MET A 1 6.18 3.94 74.05
C MET A 1 5.07 2.90 73.78
N LYS A 2 3.82 3.07 74.23
CA LYS A 2 2.74 2.07 74.01
C LYS A 2 2.19 2.03 72.57
N GLN A 3 2.13 3.16 71.85
CA GLN A 3 1.56 3.21 70.50
C GLN A 3 2.46 2.55 69.42
N TYR A 4 3.79 2.70 69.52
CA TYR A 4 4.72 2.05 68.58
C TYR A 4 4.73 0.52 68.69
N LYS A 5 4.50 -0.03 69.89
CA LYS A 5 4.41 -1.49 70.08
C LYS A 5 3.16 -2.08 69.40
N LEU A 6 2.05 -1.35 69.40
CA LEU A 6 0.81 -1.78 68.73
C LEU A 6 0.96 -1.76 67.21
N ILE A 7 1.60 -0.73 66.65
CA ILE A 7 1.84 -0.64 65.21
C ILE A 7 2.78 -1.75 64.75
N ILE A 8 3.88 -2.01 65.47
CA ILE A 8 4.80 -3.11 65.13
C ILE A 8 4.10 -4.47 65.20
N LEU A 9 3.24 -4.69 66.21
CA LEU A 9 2.47 -5.94 66.34
C LEU A 9 1.52 -6.14 65.15
N ILE A 10 0.82 -5.09 64.72
CA ILE A 10 -0.11 -5.16 63.59
C ILE A 10 0.67 -5.41 62.28
N THR A 11 1.80 -4.75 62.06
CA THR A 11 2.61 -4.95 60.86
C THR A 11 3.19 -6.36 60.77
N VAL A 12 3.65 -6.92 61.90
CA VAL A 12 4.12 -8.32 61.97
C VAL A 12 2.97 -9.29 61.71
N LEU A 13 1.78 -9.04 62.27
CA LEU A 13 0.60 -9.88 62.03
C LEU A 13 0.20 -9.88 60.55
N VAL A 14 0.20 -8.71 59.88
CA VAL A 14 -0.12 -8.60 58.45
C VAL A 14 0.91 -9.34 57.59
N LEU A 15 2.20 -9.23 57.90
CA LEU A 15 3.25 -9.96 57.19
C LEU A 15 3.15 -11.48 57.39
N VAL A 16 2.83 -11.95 58.61
CA VAL A 16 2.65 -13.39 58.84
C VAL A 16 1.46 -13.92 58.05
N VAL A 17 0.34 -13.19 58.02
CA VAL A 17 -0.86 -13.59 57.27
C VAL A 17 -0.60 -13.58 55.75
N SER A 18 0.14 -12.59 55.23
CA SER A 18 0.42 -12.49 53.79
C SER A 18 1.28 -13.63 53.24
N PHE A 19 2.16 -14.22 54.06
CA PHE A 19 3.01 -15.34 53.64
C PHE A 19 2.43 -16.72 54.00
N THR A 20 1.67 -16.84 55.09
CA THR A 20 1.12 -18.14 55.53
C THR A 20 -0.05 -18.62 54.69
N ILE A 21 -0.96 -17.73 54.29
CA ILE A 21 -2.16 -18.10 53.50
C ILE A 21 -1.80 -18.65 52.10
N PRO A 22 -0.93 -18.00 51.30
CA PRO A 22 -0.54 -18.55 49.99
C PRO A 22 0.20 -19.89 50.13
N THR A 23 1.04 -20.02 51.16
CA THR A 23 1.82 -21.25 51.40
C THR A 23 0.92 -22.42 51.77
N LEU A 24 -0.09 -22.21 52.62
CA LEU A 24 -1.08 -23.22 52.98
C LEU A 24 -2.00 -23.62 51.80
N LEU A 25 -2.30 -22.69 50.89
CA LEU A 25 -3.08 -22.98 49.67
C LEU A 25 -2.34 -23.88 48.68
N VAL A 26 -1.00 -23.79 48.61
CA VAL A 26 -0.19 -24.55 47.64
C VAL A 26 0.27 -25.91 48.21
N LEU A 27 0.35 -26.05 49.53
CA LEU A 27 0.75 -27.31 50.20
C LEU A 27 -0.05 -28.56 49.77
N PRO A 28 -1.39 -28.55 49.59
CA PRO A 28 -2.12 -29.73 49.12
C PRO A 28 -1.86 -30.08 47.65
N TYR A 29 -1.22 -29.19 46.87
CA TYR A 29 -0.87 -29.43 45.46
C TYR A 29 0.60 -29.82 45.24
N SER A 30 1.43 -29.82 46.29
CA SER A 30 2.87 -30.07 46.17
C SER A 30 3.27 -31.55 46.28
N SER A 31 2.36 -32.46 46.62
CA SER A 31 2.68 -33.87 46.96
C SER A 31 1.95 -34.93 46.10
N GLY A 32 1.68 -34.65 44.82
CA GLY A 32 1.10 -35.62 43.89
C GLY A 32 2.09 -36.12 42.84
N LYS A 33 2.70 -37.30 43.05
CA LYS A 33 3.30 -38.09 41.95
C LYS A 33 2.17 -38.57 41.03
N ALA A 34 2.03 -37.96 39.85
CA ALA A 34 1.08 -38.42 38.84
C ALA A 34 1.63 -39.65 38.10
N SER A 35 1.16 -40.83 38.52
CA SER A 35 1.11 -42.05 37.70
C SER A 35 -0.29 -42.15 37.12
N GLY A 36 -0.43 -42.12 35.80
CA GLY A 36 -1.71 -42.20 35.10
C GLY A 36 -1.52 -42.86 33.74
N LYS A 37 -2.19 -44.00 33.56
CA LYS A 37 -2.15 -44.88 32.38
C LYS A 37 -2.69 -44.20 31.12
N LEU A 38 -2.14 -44.61 29.98
CA LEU A 38 -2.61 -44.30 28.63
C LEU A 38 -4.06 -44.79 28.44
N ASP A 39 -4.94 -43.86 28.10
CA ASP A 39 -6.27 -44.15 27.56
C ASP A 39 -6.25 -43.71 26.10
N ASP A 40 -6.27 -44.71 25.20
CA ASP A 40 -6.27 -44.55 23.75
C ASP A 40 -7.64 -44.04 23.29
N ASN A 41 -7.85 -42.71 23.30
CA ASN A 41 -8.84 -42.05 22.44
C ASN A 41 -8.70 -40.51 22.42
N VAL A 42 -7.51 -40.02 22.05
CA VAL A 42 -7.36 -38.63 21.61
C VAL A 42 -7.49 -38.59 20.10
N LYS A 43 -8.66 -38.13 19.62
CA LYS A 43 -8.81 -37.63 18.24
C LYS A 43 -7.68 -36.64 17.98
N LYS A 44 -6.76 -37.00 17.08
CA LYS A 44 -5.70 -36.11 16.59
C LYS A 44 -6.30 -34.72 16.32
N PRO A 45 -5.79 -33.63 16.90
CA PRO A 45 -6.12 -32.32 16.38
C PRO A 45 -5.71 -32.34 14.91
N LYS A 46 -6.66 -32.02 14.01
CA LYS A 46 -6.34 -31.76 12.61
C LYS A 46 -5.21 -30.75 12.61
N SER A 47 -4.03 -31.18 12.16
CA SER A 47 -2.89 -30.31 11.94
C SER A 47 -3.41 -29.10 11.16
N ASN A 48 -3.35 -27.94 11.79
CA ASN A 48 -3.52 -26.66 11.12
C ASN A 48 -2.56 -26.70 9.93
N ILE A 49 -3.09 -26.53 8.72
CA ILE A 49 -2.28 -26.35 7.52
C ILE A 49 -1.38 -25.16 7.81
N VAL A 50 -0.11 -25.42 8.11
CA VAL A 50 0.93 -24.40 8.16
C VAL A 50 1.09 -23.98 6.71
N THR A 51 0.36 -22.93 6.30
CA THR A 51 0.69 -22.23 5.07
C THR A 51 2.15 -21.82 5.21
N PRO A 52 3.07 -22.22 4.31
CA PRO A 52 4.44 -21.79 4.40
C PRO A 52 4.45 -20.26 4.43
N SER A 53 4.96 -19.68 5.51
CA SER A 53 5.03 -18.22 5.67
C SER A 53 6.06 -17.71 4.67
N ILE A 54 5.59 -17.25 3.51
CA ILE A 54 6.46 -16.60 2.54
C ILE A 54 7.00 -15.32 3.18
N GLU A 55 8.31 -15.22 3.17
CA GLU A 55 9.04 -14.02 3.57
C GLU A 55 9.34 -13.15 2.34
N VAL A 56 9.23 -11.84 2.53
CA VAL A 56 9.55 -10.81 1.57
C VAL A 56 10.79 -10.08 2.07
N SER A 57 11.85 -10.06 1.26
CA SER A 57 13.06 -9.29 1.55
C SER A 57 13.00 -7.92 0.87
N VAL A 58 12.87 -6.86 1.67
CA VAL A 58 12.73 -5.48 1.22
C VAL A 58 14.07 -4.76 1.35
N TYR A 59 14.60 -4.23 0.25
CA TYR A 59 15.73 -3.32 0.28
C TYR A 59 15.27 -1.90 0.65
N ARG A 60 15.86 -1.36 1.71
CA ARG A 60 15.46 -0.10 2.35
C ARG A 60 16.33 1.05 1.85
N ASP A 61 15.81 1.89 0.96
CA ASP A 61 16.59 2.93 0.25
C ASP A 61 17.39 3.83 1.20
N GLN A 62 16.76 4.32 2.28
CA GLN A 62 17.45 5.24 3.20
C GLN A 62 18.57 4.58 4.02
N SER A 63 18.39 3.30 4.40
CA SER A 63 19.34 2.62 5.28
C SER A 63 20.31 1.71 4.53
N GLN A 64 20.05 1.46 3.25
CA GLN A 64 20.79 0.56 2.36
C GLN A 64 20.88 -0.87 2.94
N LYS A 65 19.85 -1.31 3.69
CA LYS A 65 19.76 -2.63 4.33
C LYS A 65 18.59 -3.43 3.78
N VAL A 66 18.69 -4.75 3.89
CA VAL A 66 17.58 -5.67 3.60
C VAL A 66 16.83 -5.98 4.89
N GLU A 67 15.52 -5.78 4.88
CA GLU A 67 14.59 -6.15 5.95
C GLU A 67 13.68 -7.28 5.46
N THR A 68 13.70 -8.43 6.14
CA THR A 68 12.90 -9.60 5.76
C THR A 68 11.70 -9.74 6.69
N LEU A 69 10.50 -9.83 6.09
CA LEU A 69 9.23 -9.81 6.82
C LEU A 69 8.26 -10.88 6.28
N PRO A 70 7.36 -11.41 7.12
CA PRO A 70 6.25 -12.21 6.61
C PRO A 70 5.41 -11.43 5.61
N LEU A 71 4.93 -12.09 4.55
CA LEU A 71 4.15 -11.50 3.46
C LEU A 71 3.02 -10.58 3.95
N GLU A 72 2.22 -11.03 4.92
CA GLU A 72 1.08 -10.23 5.41
C GLU A 72 1.54 -8.99 6.21
N GLU A 73 2.70 -9.05 6.89
CA GLU A 73 3.26 -7.86 7.55
C GLU A 73 3.79 -6.85 6.53
N TYR A 74 4.40 -7.34 5.45
CA TYR A 74 4.78 -6.50 4.32
C TYR A 74 3.56 -5.80 3.70
N VAL A 75 2.48 -6.54 3.43
CA VAL A 75 1.24 -5.99 2.87
C VAL A 75 0.62 -4.94 3.80
N VAL A 76 0.63 -5.15 5.12
CA VAL A 76 0.19 -4.12 6.09
C VAL A 76 1.02 -2.84 5.94
N GLY A 77 2.36 -2.95 5.87
CA GLY A 77 3.23 -1.80 5.72
C GLY A 77 3.03 -1.04 4.41
N VAL A 78 2.75 -1.75 3.30
CA VAL A 78 2.42 -1.13 2.01
C VAL A 78 1.09 -0.40 2.09
N VAL A 79 0.02 -1.05 2.55
CA VAL A 79 -1.31 -0.42 2.65
C VAL A 79 -1.26 0.82 3.57
N ALA A 80 -0.52 0.73 4.68
CA ALA A 80 -0.29 1.84 5.60
C ALA A 80 0.50 3.02 4.99
N SER A 81 1.34 2.75 4.00
CA SER A 81 2.17 3.76 3.35
C SER A 81 1.50 4.41 2.16
N GLU A 82 0.64 3.66 1.46
CA GLU A 82 0.02 4.06 0.20
C GLU A 82 -1.37 4.69 0.40
N MET A 83 -2.12 4.28 1.43
CA MET A 83 -3.48 4.75 1.66
C MET A 83 -3.64 5.37 3.04
N ASN A 84 -4.47 6.42 3.14
CA ASN A 84 -4.82 6.97 4.44
C ASN A 84 -5.71 5.98 5.20
N ALA A 85 -5.38 5.70 6.46
CA ALA A 85 -6.17 4.84 7.34
C ALA A 85 -7.62 5.33 7.55
N ASP A 86 -7.90 6.61 7.29
CA ASP A 86 -9.26 7.17 7.33
C ASP A 86 -10.15 6.63 6.21
N PHE A 87 -9.59 6.09 5.12
CA PHE A 87 -10.37 5.55 4.01
C PHE A 87 -11.28 4.40 4.44
N GLU A 88 -12.34 4.19 3.68
CA GLU A 88 -13.31 3.12 3.91
C GLU A 88 -12.65 1.74 3.91
N GLU A 89 -13.19 0.84 4.74
CA GLU A 89 -12.62 -0.49 4.93
C GLU A 89 -12.54 -1.28 3.61
N GLU A 90 -13.57 -1.16 2.77
CA GLU A 90 -13.62 -1.84 1.47
C GLU A 90 -12.57 -1.30 0.48
N ALA A 91 -12.18 -0.03 0.59
CA ALA A 91 -11.07 0.53 -0.19
C ALA A 91 -9.72 -0.02 0.30
N LEU A 92 -9.51 -0.08 1.62
CA LEU A 92 -8.32 -0.68 2.22
C LEU A 92 -8.16 -2.16 1.84
N LYS A 93 -9.27 -2.92 1.82
CA LYS A 93 -9.31 -4.30 1.33
C LYS A 93 -8.90 -4.40 -0.15
N ALA A 94 -9.44 -3.54 -1.01
CA ALA A 94 -9.08 -3.52 -2.43
C ALA A 94 -7.59 -3.27 -2.65
N GLN A 95 -6.99 -2.35 -1.88
CA GLN A 95 -5.55 -2.09 -1.91
C GLN A 95 -4.73 -3.25 -1.35
N ALA A 96 -5.21 -3.95 -0.33
CA ALA A 96 -4.54 -5.15 0.18
C ALA A 96 -4.43 -6.22 -0.93
N LEU A 97 -5.49 -6.43 -1.73
CA LEU A 97 -5.43 -7.33 -2.90
C LEU A 97 -4.40 -6.85 -3.92
N ALA A 98 -4.41 -5.55 -4.28
CA ALA A 98 -3.47 -5.00 -5.24
C ALA A 98 -2.01 -5.15 -4.78
N ALA A 99 -1.73 -4.77 -3.52
CA ALA A 99 -0.42 -4.89 -2.90
C ALA A 99 0.08 -6.34 -2.86
N ARG A 100 -0.77 -7.27 -2.39
CA ARG A 100 -0.44 -8.71 -2.31
C ARG A 100 -0.21 -9.32 -3.69
N THR A 101 -1.00 -8.92 -4.68
CA THR A 101 -0.84 -9.39 -6.07
C THR A 101 0.48 -8.93 -6.66
N PHE A 102 0.82 -7.66 -6.47
CA PHE A 102 2.07 -7.08 -6.96
C PHE A 102 3.28 -7.84 -6.43
N ILE A 103 3.38 -8.05 -5.11
CA ILE A 103 4.54 -8.71 -4.52
C ILE A 103 4.63 -10.19 -4.91
N ILE A 104 3.51 -10.92 -4.95
CA ILE A 104 3.51 -12.32 -5.39
C ILE A 104 3.96 -12.44 -6.86
N ARG A 105 3.48 -11.54 -7.72
CA ARG A 105 3.93 -11.49 -9.12
C ARG A 105 5.45 -11.25 -9.20
N HIS A 106 5.98 -10.29 -8.45
CA HIS A 106 7.41 -9.98 -8.45
C HIS A 106 8.24 -11.17 -7.97
N LEU A 107 7.85 -11.82 -6.88
CA LEU A 107 8.53 -13.02 -6.38
C LEU A 107 8.51 -14.17 -7.39
N LEU A 108 7.41 -14.37 -8.13
CA LEU A 108 7.33 -15.38 -9.19
C LEU A 108 8.25 -15.09 -10.38
N LEU A 109 8.47 -13.82 -10.70
CA LEU A 109 9.32 -13.37 -11.79
C LEU A 109 10.81 -13.30 -11.43
N GLY A 110 11.18 -13.60 -10.17
CA GLY A 110 12.57 -13.59 -9.71
C GLY A 110 12.99 -12.33 -8.95
N GLY A 111 12.04 -11.49 -8.56
CA GLY A 111 12.30 -10.20 -7.90
C GLY A 111 12.78 -9.13 -8.88
N ASN A 112 13.31 -8.04 -8.34
CA ASN A 112 13.95 -6.98 -9.11
C ASN A 112 15.45 -7.28 -9.28
N SER A 113 15.86 -7.56 -10.52
CA SER A 113 17.23 -7.95 -10.87
C SER A 113 18.27 -6.85 -10.67
N ASP A 114 17.82 -5.60 -10.54
CA ASP A 114 18.71 -4.44 -10.38
C ASP A 114 19.08 -4.20 -8.89
N LEU A 115 18.58 -5.06 -7.98
CA LEU A 115 18.82 -4.93 -6.54
C LEU A 115 19.99 -5.79 -6.03
N PRO A 116 20.58 -5.42 -4.88
CA PRO A 116 21.61 -6.23 -4.23
C PRO A 116 21.14 -7.67 -3.96
N GLU A 117 22.09 -8.61 -3.98
CA GLU A 117 21.83 -10.03 -3.73
C GLU A 117 21.06 -10.23 -2.40
N GLY A 118 19.97 -10.99 -2.45
CA GLY A 118 19.10 -11.26 -1.30
C GLY A 118 17.90 -10.30 -1.15
N ALA A 119 17.80 -9.22 -1.92
CA ALA A 119 16.61 -8.37 -1.98
C ALA A 119 15.60 -8.86 -3.04
N ASN A 120 14.31 -8.66 -2.77
CA ASN A 120 13.25 -8.98 -3.75
C ASN A 120 12.66 -7.73 -4.40
N ILE A 121 12.57 -6.62 -3.64
CA ILE A 121 11.93 -5.35 -4.02
C ILE A 121 12.52 -4.17 -3.24
N THR A 122 12.22 -2.94 -3.65
CA THR A 122 12.51 -1.68 -2.95
C THR A 122 11.30 -1.15 -2.18
N ASP A 123 11.52 -0.15 -1.33
CA ASP A 123 10.50 0.59 -0.57
C ASP A 123 10.11 1.95 -1.19
N THR A 124 10.35 2.11 -2.49
CA THR A 124 10.11 3.36 -3.23
C THR A 124 8.99 3.19 -4.27
N ILE A 125 8.64 4.30 -4.93
CA ILE A 125 7.68 4.29 -6.06
C ILE A 125 8.09 3.42 -7.25
N SER A 126 9.35 2.97 -7.29
CA SER A 126 9.83 2.01 -8.29
C SER A 126 9.16 0.64 -8.12
N ASP A 127 8.81 0.29 -6.89
CA ASP A 127 8.04 -0.91 -6.55
C ASP A 127 6.76 -0.52 -5.78
N GLN A 128 6.82 -0.47 -4.45
CA GLN A 128 5.75 0.00 -3.58
C GLN A 128 6.34 0.76 -2.39
N VAL A 129 5.72 1.85 -1.97
CA VAL A 129 6.16 2.55 -0.77
C VAL A 129 5.89 1.65 0.44
N PHE A 130 6.94 1.35 1.22
CA PHE A 130 6.84 0.51 2.40
C PHE A 130 7.41 1.23 3.62
N LYS A 131 6.65 1.20 4.73
CA LYS A 131 7.08 1.69 6.05
C LYS A 131 6.88 0.60 7.08
N ASN A 132 7.87 0.42 7.93
CA ASN A 132 7.78 -0.54 9.03
C ASN A 132 7.05 0.04 10.24
N LYS A 133 6.75 -0.80 11.23
CA LYS A 133 5.98 -0.42 12.42
C LYS A 133 6.62 0.74 13.20
N THR A 134 7.95 0.81 13.25
CA THR A 134 8.68 1.88 13.95
C THR A 134 8.47 3.23 13.27
N GLU A 135 8.59 3.27 11.94
CA GLU A 135 8.35 4.48 11.15
C GLU A 135 6.89 4.92 11.22
N LEU A 136 5.95 3.98 11.10
CA LEU A 136 4.52 4.24 11.22
C LEU A 136 4.16 4.80 12.60
N LYS A 137 4.74 4.25 13.67
CA LYS A 137 4.54 4.75 15.04
C LYS A 137 5.06 6.17 15.21
N LYS A 138 6.24 6.46 14.65
CA LYS A 138 6.79 7.82 14.65
C LYS A 138 5.92 8.80 13.85
N GLN A 139 5.37 8.36 12.72
CA GLN A 139 4.56 9.21 11.85
C GLN A 139 3.17 9.50 12.43
N TRP A 140 2.51 8.50 13.01
CA TRP A 140 1.12 8.60 13.46
C TRP A 140 0.98 9.00 14.93
N GLY A 141 2.04 8.89 15.73
CA GLY A 141 2.00 9.27 17.15
C GLY A 141 0.87 8.55 17.89
N ASP A 142 0.00 9.33 18.54
CA ASP A 142 -1.12 8.81 19.33
C ASP A 142 -2.18 8.07 18.51
N GLU A 143 -2.28 8.36 17.21
CA GLU A 143 -3.22 7.70 16.30
C GLU A 143 -2.73 6.32 15.82
N TYR A 144 -1.48 5.96 16.11
CA TYR A 144 -0.84 4.75 15.60
C TYR A 144 -1.66 3.49 15.83
N ASN A 145 -2.17 3.30 17.05
CA ASN A 145 -2.83 2.05 17.43
C ASN A 145 -4.11 1.80 16.63
N TRP A 146 -4.97 2.81 16.47
CA TRP A 146 -6.24 2.63 15.76
C TRP A 146 -6.02 2.56 14.25
N ARG A 147 -5.09 3.39 13.70
CA ARG A 147 -4.75 3.39 12.27
C ARG A 147 -4.19 2.02 11.86
N LEU A 148 -3.20 1.52 12.60
CA LEU A 148 -2.60 0.22 12.35
C LEU A 148 -3.62 -0.92 12.49
N LYS A 149 -4.48 -0.87 13.51
CA LYS A 149 -5.52 -1.89 13.71
C LYS A 149 -6.46 -1.97 12.52
N LYS A 150 -7.02 -0.84 12.07
CA LYS A 150 -7.97 -0.79 10.94
C LYS A 150 -7.35 -1.35 9.66
N ILE A 151 -6.10 -0.98 9.35
CA ILE A 151 -5.37 -1.50 8.20
C ILE A 151 -5.09 -3.00 8.34
N THR A 152 -4.65 -3.44 9.52
CA THR A 152 -4.37 -4.86 9.78
C THR A 152 -5.62 -5.72 9.63
N ASP A 153 -6.77 -5.23 10.10
CA ASP A 153 -8.05 -5.92 9.98
C ASP A 153 -8.48 -6.05 8.50
N ALA A 154 -8.30 -5.00 7.69
CA ALA A 154 -8.58 -5.05 6.24
C ALA A 154 -7.66 -6.02 5.48
N VAL A 155 -6.36 -6.03 5.81
CA VAL A 155 -5.40 -6.97 5.22
C VAL A 155 -5.74 -8.41 5.60
N LYS A 156 -6.06 -8.64 6.88
CA LYS A 156 -6.45 -9.96 7.39
C LYS A 156 -7.74 -10.47 6.75
N ALA A 157 -8.73 -9.60 6.56
CA ALA A 157 -10.01 -9.95 5.95
C ALA A 157 -9.88 -10.42 4.48
N THR A 158 -8.76 -10.10 3.83
CA THR A 158 -8.44 -10.48 2.44
C THR A 158 -7.23 -11.41 2.35
N SER A 159 -6.83 -12.01 3.46
CA SER A 159 -5.63 -12.85 3.49
C SER A 159 -5.79 -14.04 2.54
N GLY A 160 -4.74 -14.27 1.76
CA GLY A 160 -4.73 -15.33 0.76
C GLY A 160 -5.52 -15.02 -0.52
N GLU A 161 -6.02 -13.80 -0.71
CA GLU A 161 -6.67 -13.37 -1.96
C GLU A 161 -5.76 -12.49 -2.82
N ILE A 162 -5.71 -12.75 -4.13
CA ILE A 162 -5.03 -11.95 -5.15
C ILE A 162 -5.88 -11.79 -6.42
N LEU A 163 -5.43 -10.89 -7.30
CA LEU A 163 -6.03 -10.60 -8.60
C LEU A 163 -5.31 -11.37 -9.71
N THR A 164 -6.07 -12.11 -10.52
CA THR A 164 -5.52 -12.87 -11.65
C THR A 164 -6.25 -12.57 -12.95
N TYR A 165 -5.54 -12.77 -14.06
CA TYR A 165 -6.11 -12.77 -15.40
C TYR A 165 -5.56 -13.98 -16.15
N ASN A 166 -6.44 -14.81 -16.72
CA ASN A 166 -6.08 -16.09 -17.33
C ASN A 166 -5.18 -16.97 -16.42
N GLY A 167 -5.53 -17.04 -15.13
CA GLY A 167 -4.82 -17.88 -14.14
C GLY A 167 -3.44 -17.38 -13.72
N THR A 168 -3.04 -16.17 -14.15
CA THR A 168 -1.74 -15.56 -13.79
C THR A 168 -1.95 -14.29 -12.96
N PRO A 169 -1.15 -14.03 -11.91
CA PRO A 169 -1.24 -12.78 -11.14
C PRO A 169 -1.03 -11.57 -12.04
N ILE A 170 -1.94 -10.59 -11.94
CA ILE A 170 -1.89 -9.39 -12.77
C ILE A 170 -0.78 -8.43 -12.33
N ASP A 171 -0.48 -7.46 -13.18
CA ASP A 171 0.21 -6.24 -12.77
C ASP A 171 -0.80 -5.26 -12.13
N ALA A 172 -0.93 -5.33 -10.80
CA ALA A 172 -1.95 -4.63 -10.02
C ALA A 172 -1.53 -3.19 -9.68
N VAL A 173 -1.16 -2.40 -10.69
CA VAL A 173 -0.79 -0.99 -10.53
C VAL A 173 -1.95 -0.15 -9.98
N PHE A 174 -1.61 0.86 -9.18
CA PHE A 174 -2.55 1.78 -8.57
C PHE A 174 -1.94 3.17 -8.44
N PHE A 175 -2.77 4.19 -8.27
CA PHE A 175 -2.34 5.58 -8.16
C PHE A 175 -3.30 6.39 -7.29
N SER A 176 -2.91 7.60 -6.90
CA SER A 176 -3.65 8.37 -5.90
C SER A 176 -5.01 8.86 -6.39
N THR A 177 -5.05 9.66 -7.46
CA THR A 177 -6.28 10.34 -7.88
C THR A 177 -6.35 10.46 -9.39
N SER A 178 -7.51 10.17 -9.98
CA SER A 178 -7.76 10.31 -11.41
C SER A 178 -8.22 11.73 -11.77
N ASN A 179 -8.22 12.05 -13.05
CA ASN A 179 -8.85 13.24 -13.60
C ASN A 179 -10.35 13.03 -13.91
N GLY A 180 -10.93 11.92 -13.42
CA GLY A 180 -12.27 11.44 -13.76
C GLY A 180 -12.24 10.16 -14.60
N PHE A 181 -11.09 9.79 -15.15
CA PHE A 181 -10.87 8.56 -15.91
C PHE A 181 -9.51 7.94 -15.60
N THR A 182 -9.43 6.61 -15.69
CA THR A 182 -8.14 5.90 -15.72
C THR A 182 -7.59 5.87 -17.15
N GLU A 183 -6.32 5.48 -17.31
CA GLU A 183 -5.63 5.32 -18.59
C GLU A 183 -5.61 3.86 -19.03
N ASN A 184 -5.53 3.64 -20.34
CA ASN A 184 -5.07 2.36 -20.86
C ASN A 184 -3.56 2.21 -20.58
N SER A 185 -3.08 0.99 -20.37
CA SER A 185 -1.65 0.76 -20.11
C SER A 185 -0.75 1.26 -21.23
N GLU A 186 -1.16 1.10 -22.49
CA GLU A 186 -0.41 1.51 -23.68
C GLU A 186 -0.22 3.03 -23.83
N GLU A 187 -0.94 3.84 -23.05
CA GLU A 187 -0.78 5.30 -23.03
C GLU A 187 0.35 5.73 -22.08
N TYR A 188 0.76 4.85 -21.16
CA TYR A 188 1.83 5.12 -20.19
C TYR A 188 3.06 4.23 -20.42
N TRP A 189 2.85 2.96 -20.78
CA TRP A 189 3.86 1.96 -21.13
C TRP A 189 3.72 1.55 -22.61
N SER A 190 4.67 0.79 -23.14
CA SER A 190 4.68 0.39 -24.56
C SER A 190 3.66 -0.71 -24.91
N SER A 191 3.15 -1.43 -23.92
CA SER A 191 2.35 -2.65 -24.14
C SER A 191 0.91 -2.49 -23.70
N ALA A 192 -0.01 -2.95 -24.55
CA ALA A 192 -1.42 -3.06 -24.22
C ALA A 192 -1.65 -4.27 -23.29
N ILE A 193 -2.22 -4.00 -22.12
CA ILE A 193 -2.50 -4.99 -21.08
C ILE A 193 -4.03 -5.13 -20.96
N PRO A 194 -4.62 -6.32 -21.21
CA PRO A 194 -6.06 -6.48 -21.35
C PRO A 194 -6.90 -6.00 -20.17
N TYR A 195 -6.38 -6.16 -18.95
CA TYR A 195 -7.06 -5.78 -17.71
C TYR A 195 -6.78 -4.33 -17.26
N LEU A 196 -5.83 -3.61 -17.89
CA LEU A 196 -5.51 -2.21 -17.58
C LEU A 196 -6.06 -1.30 -18.67
N LYS A 197 -7.38 -1.08 -18.61
CA LYS A 197 -8.11 -0.25 -19.56
C LYS A 197 -8.72 0.97 -18.89
N SER A 198 -8.87 2.03 -19.68
CA SER A 198 -9.50 3.27 -19.27
C SER A 198 -10.95 3.01 -18.89
N VAL A 199 -11.28 3.33 -17.64
CA VAL A 199 -12.63 3.30 -17.05
C VAL A 199 -12.94 4.64 -16.40
N GLU A 200 -14.22 4.93 -16.24
CA GLU A 200 -14.66 6.11 -15.49
C GLU A 200 -14.31 5.99 -14.01
N SER A 201 -13.96 7.10 -13.39
CA SER A 201 -13.76 7.19 -11.95
C SER A 201 -14.27 8.54 -11.44
N PRO A 202 -15.60 8.75 -11.46
CA PRO A 202 -16.21 10.05 -11.18
C PRO A 202 -16.00 10.53 -9.73
N TRP A 203 -15.73 9.60 -8.81
CA TRP A 203 -15.57 9.91 -7.38
C TRP A 203 -14.29 10.68 -7.07
N ASP A 204 -13.27 10.59 -7.93
CA ASP A 204 -12.00 11.30 -7.75
C ASP A 204 -12.15 12.81 -7.66
N LYS A 205 -13.24 13.38 -8.20
CA LYS A 205 -13.56 14.81 -8.11
C LYS A 205 -13.61 15.33 -6.67
N ASN A 206 -13.90 14.45 -5.71
CA ASN A 206 -13.95 14.77 -4.29
C ASN A 206 -12.59 14.65 -3.58
N SER A 207 -11.56 14.17 -4.27
CA SER A 207 -10.22 14.08 -3.70
C SER A 207 -9.64 15.48 -3.45
N PRO A 208 -9.03 15.73 -2.29
CA PRO A 208 -8.27 16.96 -2.04
C PRO A 208 -7.04 17.09 -2.96
N LYS A 209 -6.68 16.02 -3.67
CA LYS A 209 -5.58 15.99 -4.64
C LYS A 209 -6.08 16.07 -6.09
N PHE A 210 -7.38 16.26 -6.33
CA PHE A 210 -7.97 16.28 -7.68
C PHE A 210 -7.42 17.40 -8.55
N GLN A 211 -7.21 18.60 -8.01
CA GLN A 211 -6.66 19.73 -8.75
C GLN A 211 -5.43 20.28 -8.03
N SER A 212 -4.42 20.67 -8.79
CA SER A 212 -3.24 21.34 -8.26
C SER A 212 -2.69 22.35 -9.24
N GLN A 213 -2.03 23.37 -8.73
CA GLN A 213 -1.40 24.41 -9.53
C GLN A 213 0.07 24.53 -9.17
N LYS A 214 0.92 24.66 -10.19
CA LYS A 214 2.35 24.92 -10.06
C LYS A 214 2.68 26.17 -10.86
N THR A 215 3.32 27.14 -10.22
CA THR A 215 3.87 28.32 -10.88
C THR A 215 5.36 28.10 -11.09
N ILE A 216 5.84 28.36 -12.30
CA ILE A 216 7.25 28.24 -12.69
C ILE A 216 7.63 29.48 -13.51
N SER A 217 8.86 29.97 -13.37
CA SER A 217 9.35 31.07 -14.20
C SER A 217 9.46 30.63 -15.67
N VAL A 218 9.34 31.55 -16.62
CA VAL A 218 9.53 31.26 -18.05
C VAL A 218 10.94 30.68 -18.28
N THR A 219 11.96 31.24 -17.62
CA THR A 219 13.35 30.76 -17.71
C THR A 219 13.49 29.30 -17.27
N ASP A 220 12.91 28.93 -16.12
CA ASP A 220 12.98 27.56 -15.62
C ASP A 220 12.16 26.59 -16.50
N PHE A 221 11.01 27.04 -17.00
CA PHE A 221 10.17 26.26 -17.90
C PHE A 221 10.90 25.94 -19.21
N GLU A 222 11.52 26.95 -19.83
CA GLU A 222 12.37 26.79 -21.01
C GLU A 222 13.55 25.85 -20.76
N SER A 223 14.25 26.04 -19.64
CA SER A 223 15.41 25.23 -19.27
C SER A 223 15.06 23.75 -19.07
N GLN A 224 14.01 23.46 -18.30
CA GLN A 224 13.60 22.07 -17.99
C GLN A 224 13.07 21.33 -19.22
N LEU A 225 12.40 22.04 -20.14
CA LEU A 225 11.89 21.45 -21.38
C LEU A 225 12.92 21.45 -22.52
N GLY A 226 13.94 22.30 -22.44
CA GLY A 226 14.92 22.50 -23.51
C GLY A 226 14.26 23.16 -24.73
N VAL A 227 13.52 24.25 -24.51
CA VAL A 227 12.80 25.01 -25.54
C VAL A 227 13.04 26.51 -25.38
N LYS A 228 12.64 27.30 -26.38
CA LYS A 228 12.58 28.76 -26.30
C LYS A 228 11.20 29.24 -26.72
N LEU A 229 10.58 30.08 -25.90
CA LEU A 229 9.25 30.62 -26.13
C LEU A 229 9.37 31.98 -26.85
N ASN A 230 8.56 32.18 -27.89
CA ASN A 230 8.55 33.40 -28.67
C ASN A 230 7.34 34.26 -28.26
N GLY A 231 7.57 35.43 -27.68
CA GLY A 231 6.48 36.30 -27.22
C GLY A 231 5.66 35.65 -26.13
N THR A 232 4.33 35.70 -26.20
CA THR A 232 3.41 35.10 -25.21
C THR A 232 2.97 33.67 -25.53
N ASP A 233 3.33 33.16 -26.71
CA ASP A 233 2.95 31.82 -27.14
C ASP A 233 3.79 30.75 -26.43
N ILE A 234 3.10 29.78 -25.82
CA ILE A 234 3.72 28.61 -25.18
C ILE A 234 3.67 27.41 -26.13
N GLY A 235 2.64 27.32 -26.97
CA GLY A 235 2.28 26.15 -27.76
C GLY A 235 0.89 25.62 -27.44
N ALA A 236 0.57 24.40 -27.89
CA ALA A 236 -0.76 23.83 -27.81
C ALA A 236 -0.76 22.32 -27.54
N ILE A 237 -1.74 21.86 -26.77
CA ILE A 237 -2.06 20.43 -26.65
C ILE A 237 -2.62 19.96 -27.99
N THR A 238 -2.00 18.95 -28.60
CA THR A 238 -2.38 18.48 -29.94
C THR A 238 -3.26 17.24 -29.90
N SER A 239 -3.19 16.44 -28.83
CA SER A 239 -4.11 15.31 -28.65
C SER A 239 -4.24 14.90 -27.18
N LEU A 240 -5.35 14.23 -26.88
CA LEU A 240 -5.62 13.65 -25.56
C LEU A 240 -5.78 12.12 -25.68
N THR A 241 -5.40 11.41 -24.63
CA THR A 241 -5.63 9.96 -24.50
C THR A 241 -7.13 9.67 -24.28
N LYS A 242 -7.51 8.39 -24.29
CA LYS A 242 -8.86 7.96 -23.90
C LYS A 242 -9.22 8.42 -22.48
N GLY A 243 -8.27 8.36 -21.54
CA GLY A 243 -8.41 8.82 -20.16
C GLY A 243 -8.27 10.34 -19.98
N LYS A 244 -8.29 11.11 -21.08
CA LYS A 244 -8.29 12.58 -21.10
C LYS A 244 -7.02 13.23 -20.57
N ARG A 245 -5.91 12.50 -20.48
CA ARG A 245 -4.57 13.08 -20.26
C ARG A 245 -3.98 13.59 -21.56
N VAL A 246 -3.00 14.47 -21.48
CA VAL A 246 -2.23 14.95 -22.65
C VAL A 246 -1.46 13.76 -23.23
N SER A 247 -1.81 13.38 -24.46
CA SER A 247 -1.04 12.39 -25.21
C SER A 247 0.14 13.10 -25.88
N THR A 248 -0.14 14.07 -26.75
CA THR A 248 0.89 14.89 -27.42
C THR A 248 0.66 16.38 -27.23
N VAL A 249 1.77 17.13 -27.17
CA VAL A 249 1.78 18.58 -27.00
C VAL A 249 2.94 19.21 -27.78
N MET A 250 2.71 20.38 -28.37
CA MET A 250 3.75 21.23 -28.95
C MET A 250 4.09 22.35 -27.97
N ILE A 251 5.35 22.50 -27.60
CA ILE A 251 5.84 23.59 -26.72
C ILE A 251 7.09 24.20 -27.35
N GLY A 252 7.09 25.50 -27.60
CA GLY A 252 8.24 26.21 -28.20
C GLY A 252 8.74 25.57 -29.50
N GLY A 253 7.82 25.12 -30.36
CA GLY A 253 8.13 24.46 -31.64
C GLY A 253 8.59 22.99 -31.54
N LYS A 254 8.70 22.42 -30.34
CA LYS A 254 9.10 21.02 -30.12
C LYS A 254 7.92 20.17 -29.65
N GLN A 255 7.83 18.95 -30.15
CA GLN A 255 6.83 17.98 -29.71
C GLN A 255 7.29 17.26 -28.43
N PHE A 256 6.36 17.06 -27.51
CA PHE A 256 6.51 16.23 -26.32
C PHE A 256 5.28 15.35 -26.13
N THR A 257 5.45 14.27 -25.40
CA THR A 257 4.35 13.56 -24.75
C THR A 257 3.95 14.26 -23.45
N GLY A 258 2.70 14.09 -23.01
CA GLY A 258 2.28 14.61 -21.70
C GLY A 258 3.09 14.00 -20.54
N ARG A 259 3.57 12.75 -20.68
CA ARG A 259 4.43 12.09 -19.68
C ARG A 259 5.81 12.75 -19.57
N GLU A 260 6.43 13.10 -20.70
CA GLU A 260 7.72 13.81 -20.69
C GLU A 260 7.60 15.17 -20.00
N VAL A 261 6.55 15.93 -20.31
CA VAL A 261 6.31 17.23 -19.66
C VAL A 261 6.06 17.04 -18.17
N ARG A 262 5.23 16.08 -17.77
CA ARG A 262 5.00 15.73 -16.36
C ARG A 262 6.31 15.43 -15.64
N SER A 263 7.17 14.61 -16.24
CA SER A 263 8.45 14.22 -15.63
C SER A 263 9.41 15.39 -15.53
N LYS A 264 9.64 16.11 -16.64
CA LYS A 264 10.59 17.23 -16.71
C LYS A 264 10.20 18.39 -15.78
N LEU A 265 8.90 18.67 -15.68
CA LEU A 265 8.39 19.75 -14.85
C LEU A 265 7.93 19.28 -13.46
N ASN A 266 8.12 18.00 -13.10
CA ASN A 266 7.66 17.41 -11.85
C ASN A 266 6.20 17.79 -11.52
N LEU A 267 5.29 17.47 -12.44
CA LEU A 267 3.85 17.70 -12.29
C LEU A 267 3.17 16.50 -11.64
N ARG A 268 2.01 16.74 -11.01
CA ARG A 268 1.21 15.68 -10.37
C ARG A 268 0.71 14.63 -11.37
N SER A 269 0.34 15.05 -12.56
CA SER A 269 -0.19 14.19 -13.63
C SER A 269 0.18 14.73 -15.01
N SER A 270 -0.17 13.98 -16.06
CA SER A 270 -0.10 14.42 -17.45
C SER A 270 -1.44 14.97 -17.97
N ASP A 271 -2.44 15.20 -17.11
CA ASP A 271 -3.59 16.07 -17.43
C ASP A 271 -3.25 17.46 -16.90
N PHE A 272 -2.84 18.34 -17.81
CA PHE A 272 -2.46 19.70 -17.47
C PHE A 272 -2.90 20.70 -18.52
N GLN A 273 -3.07 21.94 -18.07
CA GLN A 273 -3.25 23.14 -18.87
C GLN A 273 -2.34 24.23 -18.32
N TRP A 274 -2.05 25.25 -19.11
CA TRP A 274 -1.18 26.35 -18.70
C TRP A 274 -1.73 27.71 -19.10
N ILE A 275 -1.33 28.72 -18.34
CA ILE A 275 -1.56 30.13 -18.65
C ILE A 275 -0.26 30.90 -18.36
N ARG A 276 0.13 31.79 -19.27
CA ARG A 276 1.24 32.73 -19.02
C ARG A 276 0.75 33.96 -18.27
N LYS A 277 1.48 34.39 -17.23
CA LYS A 277 1.31 35.67 -16.56
C LYS A 277 2.67 36.35 -16.37
N GLY A 278 2.97 37.31 -17.25
CA GLY A 278 4.29 37.97 -17.29
C GLY A 278 5.40 36.94 -17.52
N ASP A 279 6.34 36.89 -16.58
CA ASP A 279 7.48 35.97 -16.58
C ASP A 279 7.21 34.63 -15.90
N ASN A 280 5.94 34.31 -15.64
CA ASN A 280 5.55 33.04 -15.03
C ASN A 280 4.61 32.24 -15.94
N ILE A 281 4.76 30.92 -15.90
CA ILE A 281 3.83 29.92 -16.43
C ILE A 281 3.09 29.31 -15.24
N ILE A 282 1.78 29.42 -15.24
CA ILE A 282 0.91 28.81 -14.25
C ILE A 282 0.32 27.54 -14.86
N ILE A 283 0.73 26.39 -14.34
CA ILE A 283 0.31 25.07 -14.82
C ILE A 283 -0.72 24.50 -13.85
N THR A 284 -1.93 24.25 -14.34
CA THR A 284 -3.00 23.59 -13.59
C THR A 284 -3.04 22.12 -14.01
N THR A 285 -3.02 21.21 -13.04
CA THR A 285 -3.06 19.75 -13.25
C THR A 285 -4.33 19.16 -12.65
N LYS A 286 -4.83 18.07 -13.24
CA LYS A 286 -5.92 17.25 -12.68
C LYS A 286 -5.46 15.82 -12.41
N GLY A 287 -5.85 15.28 -11.26
CA GLY A 287 -5.40 14.00 -10.75
C GLY A 287 -3.97 14.02 -10.20
N TYR A 288 -3.56 12.88 -9.63
CA TYR A 288 -2.23 12.66 -9.09
C TYR A 288 -1.79 11.21 -9.29
N GLY A 289 -0.71 11.04 -10.06
CA GLY A 289 -0.14 9.73 -10.42
C GLY A 289 -0.24 9.43 -11.91
N HIS A 290 0.17 8.21 -12.28
CA HIS A 290 0.25 7.78 -13.69
C HIS A 290 -1.13 7.52 -14.33
N GLY A 291 -2.15 7.21 -13.54
CA GLY A 291 -3.52 7.10 -14.03
C GLY A 291 -3.96 5.70 -14.46
N VAL A 292 -3.08 4.70 -14.42
CA VAL A 292 -3.39 3.33 -14.89
C VAL A 292 -3.77 2.44 -13.71
N GLY A 293 -4.75 1.56 -13.89
CA GLY A 293 -5.21 0.62 -12.87
C GLY A 293 -6.13 1.29 -11.85
N MET A 294 -5.96 0.98 -10.57
CA MET A 294 -6.88 1.42 -9.52
C MET A 294 -6.58 2.83 -9.01
N SER A 295 -7.58 3.71 -9.01
CA SER A 295 -7.52 4.97 -8.27
C SER A 295 -7.82 4.72 -6.79
N GLN A 296 -6.94 5.16 -5.89
CA GLN A 296 -7.13 5.04 -4.44
C GLN A 296 -8.32 5.87 -3.95
N TYR A 297 -8.41 7.14 -4.34
CA TYR A 297 -9.55 7.99 -3.99
C TYR A 297 -10.83 7.55 -4.71
N GLY A 298 -10.70 7.02 -5.93
CA GLY A 298 -11.81 6.41 -6.64
C GLY A 298 -12.35 5.16 -5.92
N ALA A 299 -11.48 4.28 -5.43
CA ALA A 299 -11.84 3.12 -4.60
C ALA A 299 -12.54 3.54 -3.31
N ASN A 300 -12.04 4.59 -2.64
CA ASN A 300 -12.68 5.16 -1.45
C ASN A 300 -14.09 5.66 -1.76
N GLY A 301 -14.26 6.45 -2.82
CA GLY A 301 -15.57 6.95 -3.19
C GLY A 301 -16.55 5.87 -3.65
N MET A 302 -16.07 4.77 -4.24
CA MET A 302 -16.89 3.58 -4.50
C MET A 302 -17.36 2.93 -3.18
N ALA A 303 -16.45 2.76 -2.23
CA ALA A 303 -16.75 2.19 -0.92
C ALA A 303 -17.74 3.05 -0.12
N GLU A 304 -17.60 4.38 -0.14
CA GLU A 304 -18.57 5.33 0.43
C GLU A 304 -19.98 5.20 -0.18
N LYS A 305 -20.07 4.66 -1.40
CA LYS A 305 -21.35 4.35 -2.08
C LYS A 305 -21.80 2.89 -1.89
N GLY A 306 -21.22 2.19 -0.92
CA GLY A 306 -21.62 0.85 -0.52
C GLY A 306 -21.05 -0.27 -1.40
N LYS A 307 -20.09 0.02 -2.28
CA LYS A 307 -19.41 -1.01 -3.07
C LYS A 307 -18.41 -1.76 -2.22
N ASN A 308 -18.42 -3.09 -2.33
CA ASN A 308 -17.42 -3.93 -1.68
C ASN A 308 -16.11 -3.99 -2.47
N TYR A 309 -15.05 -4.46 -1.83
CA TYR A 309 -13.71 -4.54 -2.43
C TYR A 309 -13.66 -5.37 -3.73
N LYS A 310 -14.53 -6.39 -3.87
CA LYS A 310 -14.60 -7.23 -5.08
C LYS A 310 -15.18 -6.46 -6.25
N GLU A 311 -16.19 -5.63 -6.03
CA GLU A 311 -16.73 -4.72 -7.04
C GLU A 311 -15.70 -3.64 -7.42
N ILE A 312 -14.98 -3.10 -6.43
CA ILE A 312 -13.93 -2.09 -6.64
C ILE A 312 -12.82 -2.62 -7.55
N VAL A 313 -12.21 -3.75 -7.21
CA VAL A 313 -11.10 -4.30 -8.02
C VAL A 313 -11.56 -4.69 -9.43
N LYS A 314 -12.78 -5.24 -9.59
CA LYS A 314 -13.33 -5.60 -10.91
C LYS A 314 -13.69 -4.40 -11.77
N HIS A 315 -13.97 -3.24 -11.16
CA HIS A 315 -14.16 -1.99 -11.88
C HIS A 315 -12.84 -1.49 -12.49
N TYR A 316 -11.77 -1.46 -11.70
CA TYR A 316 -10.49 -0.92 -12.16
C TYR A 316 -9.65 -1.90 -12.98
N TYR A 317 -9.77 -3.20 -12.72
CA TYR A 317 -9.03 -4.25 -13.42
C TYR A 317 -10.00 -5.12 -14.22
N GLN A 318 -10.06 -4.92 -15.53
CA GLN A 318 -11.10 -5.50 -16.39
C GLN A 318 -10.91 -7.00 -16.61
N GLY A 319 -11.96 -7.78 -16.36
CA GLY A 319 -11.98 -9.24 -16.59
C GLY A 319 -11.16 -10.07 -15.58
N VAL A 320 -10.70 -9.48 -14.49
CA VAL A 320 -9.92 -10.19 -13.47
C VAL A 320 -10.77 -11.10 -12.59
N GLN A 321 -10.13 -12.13 -12.05
CA GLN A 321 -10.67 -12.99 -11.00
C GLN A 321 -9.97 -12.73 -9.68
N ILE A 322 -10.62 -13.14 -8.59
CA ILE A 322 -10.02 -13.16 -7.25
C ILE A 322 -9.74 -14.62 -6.93
N ASP A 323 -8.47 -14.97 -6.86
CA ASP A 323 -8.01 -16.34 -6.64
C ASP A 323 -7.21 -16.47 -5.35
N SER A 324 -7.06 -17.72 -4.90
CA SER A 324 -6.20 -18.04 -3.76
C SER A 324 -4.72 -17.84 -4.12
N THR A 325 -3.95 -17.29 -3.18
CA THR A 325 -2.49 -17.19 -3.29
C THR A 325 -1.79 -18.55 -3.27
N LYS A 326 -2.41 -19.57 -2.66
CA LYS A 326 -1.76 -20.85 -2.33
C LYS A 326 -0.98 -21.49 -3.50
N PRO A 327 -1.55 -21.65 -4.72
CA PRO A 327 -0.84 -22.27 -5.83
C PRO A 327 0.39 -21.47 -6.29
N PHE A 328 0.40 -20.17 -6.05
CA PHE A 328 1.51 -19.28 -6.40
C PHE A 328 2.59 -19.29 -5.34
N LEU A 329 2.20 -19.33 -4.06
CA LEU A 329 3.15 -19.44 -2.95
C LEU A 329 3.94 -20.76 -3.04
N GLU A 330 3.29 -21.88 -3.36
CA GLU A 330 3.96 -23.16 -3.59
C GLU A 330 5.03 -23.08 -4.69
N LYS A 331 4.75 -22.36 -5.79
CA LYS A 331 5.71 -22.12 -6.88
C LYS A 331 6.87 -21.21 -6.46
N VAL A 332 6.60 -20.18 -5.66
CA VAL A 332 7.66 -19.29 -5.14
C VAL A 332 8.60 -20.07 -4.21
N THR A 333 8.05 -20.87 -3.30
CA THR A 333 8.84 -21.68 -2.38
C THR A 333 9.66 -22.74 -3.10
N ALA A 334 9.13 -23.36 -4.16
CA ALA A 334 9.86 -24.35 -4.96
C ALA A 334 11.01 -23.77 -5.80
N LYS A 335 11.06 -22.45 -5.99
CA LYS A 335 12.15 -21.76 -6.72
C LYS A 335 13.30 -21.32 -5.82
N LYS A 336 13.10 -21.28 -4.49
CA LYS A 336 14.17 -21.03 -3.51
C LYS A 336 14.92 -22.33 -3.22
#